data_AF-A0A957ZHE3-F1
#
_entry.id   AF-A0A957ZHE3-F1
#
_cell.length_a   1.000
_cell.length_b   1.000
_cell.length_c   1.000
_cell.angle_alpha   90.00
_cell.angle_beta   90.00
_cell.angle_gamma   90.00
#
_symmetry.space_group_name_H-M   'P 1'
#
loop_
_entity.id
_entity.type
_entity.pdbx_description
1 polymer ?
#
loop_
_entity_poly.entity_id
_entity_poly.type
_entity_poly.pdbx_seq_one_letter_code
_entity_poly.pdbx_strand_id
1 'polypeptide(L)' 'VAAGIYYAVDNGARVINLSLGASATSRTIQDAVDYAEEHDVIVVASSGNAASSLPYYPAAIPWVVAV' A
#
# COMPACT_ATOMS: atom_id res chain seq x y z
N VAL A 1 -3.06 -9.25 2.42
CA VAL A 1 -2.42 -7.91 2.34
C VAL A 1 -3.10 -6.92 3.29
N ALA A 2 -4.36 -6.54 3.08
CA ALA A 2 -5.07 -5.60 3.98
C ALA A 2 -4.95 -5.93 5.47
N ALA A 3 -5.28 -7.16 5.89
CA ALA A 3 -5.13 -7.59 7.29
C ALA A 3 -3.68 -7.46 7.83
N GLY A 4 -2.67 -7.59 6.97
CA GLY A 4 -1.28 -7.40 7.36
C GLY A 4 -0.90 -5.93 7.53
N ILE A 5 -1.55 -5.03 6.78
CA ILE A 5 -1.39 -3.58 6.95
C ILE A 5 -1.98 -3.17 8.30
N TYR A 6 -3.24 -3.54 8.59
CA TYR A 6 -3.86 -3.30 9.89
C TYR A 6 -3.00 -3.84 11.04
N TYR A 7 -2.58 -5.10 10.95
CA TYR A 7 -1.71 -5.71 11.95
C TYR A 7 -0.41 -4.92 12.16
N ALA A 8 0.26 -4.48 11.09
CA ALA A 8 1.50 -3.73 11.22
C ALA A 8 1.27 -2.38 11.92
N VAL A 9 0.21 -1.65 11.53
CA VAL A 9 -0.17 -0.37 12.16
C VAL A 9 -0.49 -0.58 13.64
N ASP A 10 -1.34 -1.56 13.97
CA ASP A 10 -1.73 -1.89 15.35
C ASP A 10 -0.53 -2.30 16.23
N ASN A 11 0.52 -2.84 15.61
CA ASN A 11 1.75 -3.25 16.30
C ASN A 11 2.85 -2.17 16.28
N GLY A 12 2.49 -0.92 15.96
CA GLY A 12 3.38 0.23 16.07
C GLY A 12 4.40 0.34 14.94
N ALA A 13 4.16 -0.29 13.79
CA ALA A 13 4.98 -0.03 12.61
C ALA A 13 4.89 1.44 12.22
N ARG A 14 6.03 2.02 11.83
CA ARG A 14 6.10 3.39 11.28
C ARG A 14 6.26 3.42 9.76
N VAL A 15 6.73 2.31 9.20
CA VAL A 15 6.90 2.11 7.76
C VAL A 15 6.51 0.67 7.42
N ILE A 16 5.75 0.49 6.33
CA ILE A 16 5.35 -0.81 5.79
C ILE A 16 5.86 -0.91 4.35
N ASN A 17 6.69 -1.91 4.08
CA ASN A 17 7.15 -2.23 2.72
C ASN A 17 6.28 -3.34 2.10
N LEU A 18 5.67 -3.03 0.96
CA LEU A 18 4.84 -3.93 0.17
C LEU A 18 5.47 -4.11 -1.21
N SER A 19 6.49 -4.96 -1.32
CA SER A 19 7.08 -5.39 -2.60
C SER A 19 6.14 -6.35 -3.36
N LEU A 20 4.92 -5.89 -3.61
CA LEU A 20 3.82 -6.59 -4.23
C LEU A 20 2.89 -5.57 -4.91
N GLY A 21 2.00 -6.07 -5.76
CA GLY A 21 0.89 -5.27 -6.27
C GLY A 21 0.02 -6.03 -7.26
N ALA A 22 -0.97 -5.34 -7.81
CA ALA A 22 -1.89 -5.84 -8.81
C ALA A 22 -2.33 -4.71 -9.77
N SER A 23 -2.77 -5.07 -10.98
CA SER A 23 -3.28 -4.12 -11.98
C SER A 23 -4.63 -3.50 -11.62
N ALA A 24 -5.31 -4.02 -10.60
CA ALA A 24 -6.56 -3.50 -10.08
C ALA A 24 -6.48 -3.36 -8.55
N THR A 25 -7.11 -2.31 -8.04
CA THR A 25 -7.30 -2.11 -6.60
C THR A 25 -8.61 -2.75 -6.12
N SER A 26 -8.78 -2.80 -4.80
CA SER A 26 -10.05 -3.10 -4.15
C SER A 26 -10.30 -2.09 -3.04
N ARG A 27 -11.59 -1.88 -2.67
CA ARG A 27 -11.95 -1.06 -1.51
C ARG A 27 -11.23 -1.52 -0.24
N THR A 28 -11.12 -2.84 -0.03
CA THR A 28 -10.41 -3.41 1.12
C THR A 28 -8.92 -3.04 1.18
N ILE A 29 -8.23 -2.85 0.05
CA ILE A 29 -6.85 -2.39 0.04
C ILE A 29 -6.77 -0.88 0.26
N GLN A 30 -7.70 -0.11 -0.33
CA GLN A 30 -7.84 1.32 -0.10
C GLN A 30 -8.04 1.62 1.38
N ASP A 31 -9.06 1.02 2.01
CA ASP A 31 -9.39 1.23 3.43
C ASP A 31 -8.23 0.89 4.37
N ALA A 32 -7.41 -0.10 4.00
CA ALA A 32 -6.24 -0.48 4.80
C ALA A 32 -5.07 0.50 4.65
N VAL A 33 -4.88 1.08 3.46
CA VAL A 33 -3.87 2.13 3.24
C VAL A 33 -4.31 3.43 3.90
N ASP A 34 -5.58 3.80 3.79
CA ASP A 34 -6.15 4.99 4.44
C ASP A 34 -6.00 4.86 5.97
N TYR A 35 -6.23 3.66 6.53
CA TYR A 35 -5.97 3.40 7.95
C TYR A 35 -4.50 3.61 8.35
N ALA A 36 -3.55 3.19 7.51
CA ALA A 36 -2.13 3.42 7.77
C ALA A 36 -1.79 4.92 7.72
N GLU A 37 -2.36 5.65 6.77
CA GLU A 37 -2.23 7.10 6.65
C GLU A 37 -2.76 7.81 7.90
N GLU A 38 -3.98 7.48 8.34
CA GLU A 38 -4.62 8.04 9.54
C GLU A 38 -3.80 7.84 10.83
N HIS A 39 -2.87 6.87 10.84
CA HIS A 39 -2.00 6.54 11.97
C HIS A 39 -0.54 6.95 11.76
N ASP A 40 -0.25 7.85 10.82
CA ASP A 40 1.10 8.34 10.52
C ASP A 40 2.11 7.21 10.18
N VAL A 41 1.63 6.18 9.47
CA VAL A 41 2.41 5.04 8.99
C VAL A 41 2.63 5.14 7.49
N ILE A 42 3.90 5.21 7.08
CA ILE A 42 4.26 5.31 5.66
C ILE A 42 4.12 3.94 5.01
N VAL A 43 3.36 3.85 3.92
CA VAL A 43 3.31 2.67 3.06
C VAL A 43 4.18 2.90 1.84
N VAL A 44 5.08 1.96 1.55
CA VAL A 44 5.91 1.93 0.35
C VAL A 44 5.52 0.70 -0.46
N ALA A 45 5.21 0.85 -1.76
CA ALA A 45 4.77 -0.28 -2.58
C ALA A 45 5.35 -0.27 -3.99
N SER A 46 5.41 -1.45 -4.61
CA SER A 46 6.02 -1.61 -5.93
C SER A 46 5.16 -1.01 -7.06
N SER A 47 5.77 -0.29 -8.01
CA SER A 47 5.12 0.15 -9.26
C SER A 47 4.93 -0.99 -10.29
N GLY A 48 5.45 -2.19 -9.98
CA GLY A 48 5.31 -3.39 -10.81
C GLY A 48 6.47 -3.62 -11.80
N ASN A 49 6.59 -4.85 -12.27
CA ASN A 49 7.73 -5.35 -13.05
C ASN A 49 7.42 -5.49 -14.56
N ALA A 50 6.32 -4.90 -15.03
CA ALA A 50 5.82 -5.09 -16.39
C ALA A 50 6.36 -4.07 -17.42
N ALA A 51 7.27 -3.19 -17.01
CA ALA A 51 7.76 -2.06 -17.83
C ALA A 51 6.60 -1.24 -18.46
N SER A 52 5.59 -0.94 -17.64
CA SER A 52 4.36 -0.26 -18.04
C SER A 52 4.17 1.02 -17.21
N SER A 53 3.49 2.01 -17.79
CA SER A 53 3.05 3.23 -17.09
C SER A 53 1.63 3.13 -16.54
N LEU A 54 0.98 1.98 -16.67
CA LEU A 54 -0.34 1.76 -16.10
C LEU A 54 -0.27 1.72 -14.57
N PRO A 55 -1.29 2.25 -13.86
CA PRO A 55 -1.37 2.16 -12.41
C PRO A 55 -1.22 0.72 -11.89
N TYR A 56 -0.44 0.57 -10.82
CA TYR A 56 -0.27 -0.68 -10.11
C TYR A 56 -0.54 -0.43 -8.63
N TYR A 57 -1.37 -1.27 -8.01
CA TYR A 57 -1.92 -1.02 -6.69
C TYR A 57 -1.32 -1.99 -5.66
N PRO A 58 -1.01 -1.54 -4.44
CA PRO A 58 -1.41 -0.26 -3.85
C PRO A 58 -0.52 0.95 -4.20
N ALA A 59 0.56 0.80 -4.97
CA ALA A 59 1.49 1.90 -5.25
C ALA A 59 0.85 3.15 -5.89
N ALA A 60 -0.22 2.99 -6.66
CA ALA A 60 -0.95 4.10 -7.28
C ALA A 60 -1.99 4.79 -6.36
N ILE A 61 -2.09 4.40 -5.09
CA ILE A 61 -2.92 5.10 -4.10
C ILE A 61 -2.20 6.39 -3.67
N PRO A 62 -2.86 7.58 -3.62
CA PRO A 62 -2.20 8.88 -3.43
C PRO A 62 -1.20 9.00 -2.25
N TRP A 63 -1.42 8.26 -1.17
CA TRP A 63 -0.62 8.33 0.07
C TRP A 63 0.50 7.27 0.14
N VAL A 64 0.62 6.43 -0.87
CA VAL A 64 1.63 5.39 -0.95
C VAL A 64 2.85 5.90 -1.71
N VAL A 65 4.04 5.63 -1.17
CA VAL A 65 5.29 5.87 -1.90
C VAL A 65 5.48 4.75 -2.91
N ALA A 66 5.26 5.05 -4.19
CA ALA A 66 5.51 4.12 -5.30
C ALA A 66 7.01 3.99 -5.60
N VAL A 67 7.51 2.75 -5.75
CA VAL A 67 8.90 2.41 -6.09
C VAL A 67 8.96 1.33 -7.15
#